data_AF-A0A3A8QRJ9-F1
#
_entry.id   AF-A0A3A8QRJ9-F1
#
_cell.length_a   1.000
_cell.length_b   1.000
_cell.length_c   1.000
_cell.angle_alpha   90.00
_cell.angle_beta   90.00
_cell.angle_gamma   90.00
#
_symmetry.space_group_name_H-M   'P 1'
#
loop_
_entity.id
_entity.type
_entity.pdbx_description
1 polymer ?
#
loop_
_entity_poly.entity_id
_entity_poly.type
_entity_poly.pdbx_seq_one_letter_code
_entity_poly.pdbx_strand_id
1 'polypeptide(L)'
;AMSSRDGSQKHHLATLRNNVSTHRGGPWTPRFQRIFKKAGMELKDPENIVEVPGHRGPHPQRYHQRVYDRLEEATRACRSVAQCREVLVAELRNLAQEATTQGSGLHKLLRRSE
;
A
#
# COMPACT_ATOMS: atom_id res chain seq x y z
N ALA A 1 1.19 33.81 -12.85
CA ALA A 1 0.71 32.53 -13.39
C ALA A 1 1.03 31.43 -12.39
N MET A 2 0.06 30.99 -11.58
CA MET A 2 0.24 29.88 -10.64
C MET A 2 -0.48 28.66 -11.18
N SER A 3 0.25 27.82 -11.90
CA SER A 3 -0.20 26.47 -12.24
C SER A 3 1.01 25.56 -12.27
N SER A 4 1.22 24.87 -11.17
CA SER A 4 1.99 23.64 -11.16
C SER A 4 1.67 22.88 -9.89
N ARG A 5 1.03 21.71 -10.08
CA ARG A 5 0.95 20.51 -9.23
C ARG A 5 -0.47 20.05 -8.97
N ASP A 6 -1.16 19.67 -10.02
CA ASP A 6 -2.17 18.59 -9.94
C ASP A 6 -1.76 17.44 -10.86
N GLY A 7 -0.52 16.97 -10.67
CA GLY A 7 -0.02 15.77 -11.33
C GLY A 7 -0.20 14.59 -10.39
N SER A 8 -0.84 13.52 -10.87
CA SER A 8 -0.88 12.24 -10.16
C SER A 8 0.53 11.88 -9.67
N GLN A 9 0.65 11.55 -8.38
CA GLN A 9 1.92 11.09 -7.82
C GLN A 9 1.85 9.58 -7.66
N LYS A 10 2.93 8.90 -8.07
CA LYS A 10 3.12 7.47 -7.81
C LYS A 10 3.15 7.22 -6.30
N HIS A 11 2.21 6.43 -5.83
CA HIS A 11 2.01 6.11 -4.44
C HIS A 11 2.25 4.62 -4.20
N HIS A 12 3.01 4.27 -3.16
CA HIS A 12 3.22 2.88 -2.77
C HIS A 12 2.15 2.45 -1.76
N LEU A 13 1.31 1.48 -2.12
CA LEU A 13 0.25 0.95 -1.24
C LEU A 13 0.85 0.44 0.07
N ALA A 14 1.77 -0.52 -0.03
CA ALA A 14 2.66 -0.96 1.04
C ALA A 14 3.90 -0.06 1.08
N THR A 15 4.08 0.69 2.17
CA THR A 15 5.17 1.69 2.25
C THR A 15 6.55 1.05 2.31
N LEU A 16 7.50 1.62 1.57
CA LEU A 16 8.94 1.35 1.69
C LEU A 16 9.69 2.39 2.53
N ARG A 17 9.01 3.42 3.06
CA ARG A 17 9.64 4.60 3.70
C ARG A 17 9.56 4.64 5.23
N ASN A 18 9.08 3.59 5.89
CA ASN A 18 9.08 3.50 7.36
C ASN A 18 9.84 2.27 7.86
N ASN A 19 11.17 2.39 7.91
CA ASN A 19 12.07 1.33 8.40
C ASN A 19 12.32 1.36 9.91
N VAL A 20 12.14 2.52 10.56
CA VAL A 20 12.60 2.74 11.94
C VAL A 20 11.48 3.20 12.87
N SER A 21 10.58 4.08 12.42
CA SER A 21 9.66 4.78 13.31
C SER A 21 8.46 3.93 13.73
N THR A 22 8.22 3.85 15.04
CA THR A 22 7.05 3.22 15.65
C THR A 22 5.88 4.19 15.88
N HIS A 23 6.08 5.50 15.68
CA HIS A 23 5.13 6.56 16.06
C HIS A 23 3.72 6.40 15.44
N ARG A 24 3.59 5.68 14.33
CA ARG A 24 2.31 5.39 13.66
C ARG A 24 2.05 3.88 13.54
N GLY A 25 2.42 3.11 14.55
CA GLY A 25 2.28 1.64 14.59
C GLY A 25 3.33 0.87 13.79
N GLY A 26 4.35 1.55 13.27
CA GLY A 26 5.45 0.93 12.51
C GLY A 26 6.48 0.21 13.40
N PRO A 27 7.68 -0.09 12.88
CA PRO A 27 8.12 0.15 11.52
C PRO A 27 7.33 -0.71 10.52
N TRP A 28 6.83 -0.09 9.45
CA TRP A 28 5.93 -0.75 8.50
C TRP A 28 6.67 -1.43 7.34
N THR A 29 7.74 -0.81 6.84
CA THR A 29 8.54 -1.38 5.73
C THR A 29 8.98 -2.82 5.99
N PRO A 30 9.61 -3.18 7.14
CA PRO A 30 10.02 -4.57 7.39
C PRO A 30 8.86 -5.54 7.51
N ARG A 31 7.65 -5.08 7.88
CA ARG A 31 6.45 -5.91 7.92
C ARG A 31 5.98 -6.25 6.51
N PHE A 32 5.89 -5.25 5.64
CA PHE A 32 5.52 -5.45 4.24
C PHE A 32 6.56 -6.28 3.47
N GLN A 33 7.85 -6.07 3.72
CA GLN A 33 8.93 -6.86 3.11
C GLN A 33 8.77 -8.37 3.36
N ARG A 34 8.31 -8.77 4.55
CA ARG A 34 8.07 -10.20 4.85
C ARG A 34 6.96 -10.80 3.97
N ILE A 35 5.90 -10.05 3.70
CA ILE A 35 4.80 -10.49 2.82
C ILE A 35 5.30 -10.60 1.38
N PHE A 36 5.95 -9.55 0.87
CA PHE A 36 6.45 -9.50 -0.51
C PHE A 36 7.51 -10.59 -0.77
N LYS A 37 8.38 -10.87 0.21
CA LYS A 37 9.38 -11.94 0.11
C LYS A 37 8.74 -13.33 -0.07
N LYS A 38 7.58 -13.62 0.54
CA LYS A 38 6.85 -14.89 0.34
C LYS A 38 6.42 -15.09 -1.12
N ALA A 39 6.13 -13.99 -1.82
CA ALA A 39 5.73 -13.94 -3.22
C ALA A 39 6.91 -13.77 -4.21
N GLY A 40 8.15 -13.73 -3.72
CA GLY A 40 9.32 -13.40 -4.54
C GLY A 40 9.19 -12.04 -5.22
N MET A 41 8.64 -11.05 -4.50
CA MET A 41 8.40 -9.68 -4.95
C MET A 41 9.19 -8.69 -4.09
N GLU A 42 9.37 -7.47 -4.59
CA GLU A 42 9.99 -6.34 -3.91
C GLU A 42 9.00 -5.19 -3.73
N LEU A 43 9.15 -4.37 -2.69
CA LEU A 43 8.20 -3.26 -2.43
C LEU A 43 8.21 -2.17 -3.52
N LYS A 44 9.22 -2.14 -4.39
CA LYS A 44 9.31 -1.22 -5.53
C LYS A 44 8.65 -1.78 -6.79
N ASP A 45 8.13 -3.01 -6.76
CA ASP A 45 7.48 -3.64 -7.90
C ASP A 45 6.26 -2.81 -8.33
N PRO A 46 5.99 -2.71 -9.64
CA PRO A 46 4.95 -1.83 -10.18
C PRO A 46 3.54 -2.15 -9.65
N GLU A 47 3.28 -3.41 -9.27
CA GLU A 47 2.00 -3.84 -8.68
C GLU A 47 1.70 -3.17 -7.34
N ASN A 48 2.74 -2.71 -6.61
CA ASN A 48 2.58 -1.97 -5.36
C ASN A 48 2.42 -0.46 -5.58
N ILE A 49 2.43 0.02 -6.83
CA ILE A 49 2.43 1.44 -7.17
C ILE A 49 1.12 1.82 -7.85
N VAL A 50 0.49 2.88 -7.35
CA VAL A 50 -0.76 3.42 -7.88
C VAL A 50 -0.66 4.93 -8.07
N GLU A 51 -1.41 5.47 -9.02
CA GLU A 51 -1.50 6.91 -9.23
C GLU A 51 -2.70 7.47 -8.46
N VAL A 52 -2.43 8.34 -7.48
CA VAL A 52 -3.47 8.96 -6.67
C VAL A 52 -3.35 10.48 -6.78
N PRO A 53 -4.33 11.15 -7.41
CA PRO A 53 -4.38 12.61 -7.44
C PRO A 53 -4.42 13.20 -6.02
N GLY A 54 -3.64 14.26 -5.79
CA GLY A 54 -3.67 14.98 -4.51
C GLY A 54 -3.20 14.18 -3.28
N HIS A 55 -2.33 13.18 -3.45
CA HIS A 55 -1.72 12.44 -2.34
C HIS A 55 -1.08 13.37 -1.29
N ARG A 56 -1.42 13.19 0.00
CA ARG A 56 -0.87 13.96 1.13
C ARG A 56 -0.44 13.03 2.27
N GLY A 57 0.84 12.69 2.31
CA GLY A 57 1.48 12.03 3.46
C GLY A 57 1.77 12.99 4.62
N PRO A 58 2.17 12.49 5.81
CA PRO A 58 2.29 11.08 6.21
C PRO A 58 0.94 10.46 6.60
N HIS A 59 0.73 9.20 6.23
CA HIS A 59 -0.52 8.46 6.48
C HIS A 59 -0.72 8.08 7.95
N PRO A 60 -1.97 7.89 8.39
CA PRO A 60 -2.28 7.41 9.74
C PRO A 60 -1.95 5.91 9.91
N GLN A 61 -1.83 5.45 11.16
CA GLN A 61 -1.61 4.03 11.49
C GLN A 61 -2.65 3.12 10.82
N ARG A 62 -3.93 3.51 10.87
CA ARG A 62 -5.06 2.76 10.29
C ARG A 62 -4.92 2.50 8.78
N TYR A 63 -4.26 3.39 8.04
CA TYR A 63 -3.94 3.13 6.63
C TYR A 63 -3.01 1.93 6.50
N HIS A 64 -1.88 1.99 7.20
CA HIS A 64 -0.87 0.94 7.13
C HIS A 64 -1.38 -0.38 7.68
N GLN A 65 -2.16 -0.37 8.76
CA GLN A 65 -2.77 -1.56 9.32
C GLN A 65 -3.75 -2.20 8.33
N ARG A 66 -4.66 -1.43 7.72
CA ARG A 66 -5.62 -1.94 6.73
C ARG A 66 -4.93 -2.57 5.52
N VAL A 67 -3.87 -1.94 5.00
CA VAL A 67 -3.07 -2.52 3.91
C VAL A 67 -2.36 -3.79 4.38
N TYR A 68 -1.72 -3.77 5.56
CA TYR A 68 -1.02 -4.94 6.08
C TYR A 68 -1.94 -6.13 6.29
N ASP A 69 -3.06 -5.95 6.99
CA ASP A 69 -4.00 -7.03 7.32
C ASP A 69 -4.54 -7.70 6.06
N ARG A 70 -4.90 -6.89 5.05
CA ARG A 70 -5.42 -7.39 3.77
C ARG A 70 -4.38 -8.22 3.02
N LEU A 71 -3.15 -7.73 2.91
CA LEU A 71 -2.07 -8.45 2.23
C LEU A 71 -1.62 -9.70 3.00
N GLU A 72 -1.59 -9.64 4.33
CA GLU A 72 -1.29 -10.79 5.18
C GLU A 72 -2.37 -11.87 5.03
N GLU A 73 -3.64 -11.50 5.13
CA GLU A 73 -4.78 -12.40 4.96
C GLU A 73 -4.75 -13.10 3.60
N ALA A 74 -4.60 -12.33 2.52
CA ALA A 74 -4.56 -12.86 1.16
C ALA A 74 -3.41 -13.88 0.97
N THR A 75 -2.27 -13.65 1.63
CA THR A 75 -1.09 -14.51 1.51
C THR A 75 -1.00 -15.57 2.62
N ARG A 76 -1.98 -15.69 3.51
CA ARG A 76 -1.89 -16.57 4.68
C ARG A 76 -1.84 -18.05 4.33
N ALA A 77 -2.61 -18.46 3.32
CA ALA A 77 -2.80 -19.87 2.95
C ALA A 77 -2.00 -20.31 1.72
N CYS A 78 -1.22 -19.42 1.10
CA CYS A 78 -0.42 -19.77 -0.07
C CYS A 78 0.72 -20.73 0.31
N ARG A 79 0.99 -21.73 -0.54
CA ARG A 79 1.95 -22.82 -0.28
C ARG A 79 3.15 -22.82 -1.22
N SER A 80 3.15 -21.97 -2.25
CA SER A 80 4.26 -21.82 -3.19
C SER A 80 4.49 -20.35 -3.51
N VAL A 81 5.71 -20.00 -3.94
CA VAL A 81 6.04 -18.62 -4.35
C VAL A 81 5.10 -18.14 -5.46
N ALA A 82 4.78 -19.00 -6.43
CA ALA A 82 3.86 -18.68 -7.52
C ALA A 82 2.45 -18.38 -7.01
N GLN A 83 1.91 -19.23 -6.13
CA GLN A 83 0.59 -19.00 -5.54
C GLN A 83 0.58 -17.73 -4.66
N CYS A 84 1.63 -17.50 -3.87
CA CYS A 84 1.75 -16.31 -3.04
C CYS A 84 1.81 -15.04 -3.89
N ARG A 85 2.50 -15.08 -5.04
CA ARG A 85 2.55 -13.97 -6.00
C ARG A 85 1.18 -13.71 -6.60
N GLU A 86 0.47 -14.74 -7.05
CA GLU A 86 -0.86 -14.60 -7.64
C GLU A 86 -1.83 -13.90 -6.67
N VAL A 87 -1.96 -14.40 -5.44
CA VAL A 87 -2.88 -13.83 -4.45
C VAL A 87 -2.44 -12.44 -3.97
N LEU A 88 -1.12 -12.20 -3.84
CA LEU A 88 -0.61 -10.89 -3.46
C LEU A 88 -0.90 -9.84 -4.53
N VAL A 89 -0.64 -10.16 -5.80
CA VAL A 89 -0.92 -9.25 -6.93
C VAL A 89 -2.42 -9.00 -7.08
N ALA A 90 -3.25 -10.03 -6.91
CA ALA A 90 -4.70 -9.86 -6.92
C ALA A 90 -5.16 -8.88 -5.83
N GLU A 91 -4.62 -9.01 -4.62
CA GLU A 91 -5.01 -8.14 -3.51
C GLU A 91 -4.46 -6.72 -3.63
N LEU A 92 -3.25 -6.55 -4.18
CA LEU A 92 -2.72 -5.23 -4.54
C LEU A 92 -3.59 -4.53 -5.57
N ARG A 93 -4.15 -5.24 -6.57
CA ARG A 93 -5.11 -4.67 -7.53
C ARG A 93 -6.42 -4.25 -6.84
N ASN A 94 -6.93 -5.03 -5.90
CA ASN A 94 -8.12 -4.67 -5.13
C ASN A 94 -7.89 -3.42 -4.26
N LEU A 95 -6.73 -3.35 -3.60
CA LEU A 95 -6.31 -2.17 -2.85
C LEU A 95 -6.10 -0.95 -3.75
N ALA A 96 -5.54 -1.14 -4.94
CA ALA A 96 -5.37 -0.09 -5.93
C ALA A 96 -6.71 0.51 -6.35
N GLN A 97 -7.69 -0.34 -6.67
CA GLN A 97 -9.04 0.09 -6.99
C GLN A 97 -9.68 0.84 -5.81
N GLU A 98 -9.53 0.35 -4.58
CA GLU A 98 -10.05 1.06 -3.41
C GLU A 98 -9.35 2.42 -3.25
N ALA A 99 -8.02 2.48 -3.35
CA ALA A 99 -7.22 3.69 -3.19
C ALA A 99 -7.57 4.81 -4.20
N THR A 100 -7.97 4.45 -5.42
CA THR A 100 -8.32 5.40 -6.49
C THR A 100 -9.82 5.71 -6.57
N THR A 101 -10.67 4.91 -5.92
CA THR A 101 -12.12 5.16 -5.88
C THR A 101 -12.44 6.27 -4.88
N GLN A 102 -12.91 7.42 -5.38
CA GLN A 102 -13.26 8.57 -4.55
C GLN A 102 -14.30 8.18 -3.48
N GLY A 103 -14.01 8.53 -2.23
CA GLY A 103 -14.91 8.32 -1.10
C GLY A 103 -14.82 6.94 -0.45
N SER A 104 -14.05 6.01 -1.03
CA SER A 104 -13.74 4.72 -0.39
C SER A 104 -12.98 4.91 0.93
N GLY A 105 -12.94 3.87 1.75
CA GLY A 105 -12.19 3.87 3.01
C GLY A 105 -10.72 4.20 2.77
N LEU A 106 -10.04 3.42 1.93
CA LEU A 106 -8.61 3.59 1.67
C LEU A 106 -8.27 4.95 1.02
N HIS A 107 -9.10 5.45 0.09
CA HIS A 107 -8.91 6.78 -0.51
C HIS A 107 -8.99 7.91 0.52
N LYS A 108 -9.96 7.86 1.45
CA LYS A 108 -10.08 8.85 2.54
C LYS A 108 -8.85 8.87 3.44
N LEU A 109 -8.29 7.68 3.74
CA LEU A 109 -7.08 7.52 4.54
C LEU A 109 -5.83 8.12 3.87
N LEU A 110 -5.74 8.05 2.54
CA LEU A 110 -4.63 8.64 1.77
C LEU A 110 -4.64 10.17 1.76
N ARG A 111 -5.83 10.77 1.85
CA ARG A 111 -6.02 12.23 1.79
C ARG A 111 -6.11 12.90 3.16
N ARG A 112 -6.03 12.13 4.26
CA ARG A 112 -6.25 12.60 5.66
C ARG A 112 -7.59 13.31 5.86
N SER A 113 -8.64 12.89 5.13
CA SER A 113 -9.99 13.48 5.25
C SER A 113 -10.82 12.79 6.36
N GLU A 114 -10.21 12.54 7.53
CA GLU A 114 -10.95 12.12 8.72
C GLU A 114 -11.00 13.25 9.73
#